data_AF-A0A956U9Y7-F1
#
_entry.id   AF-A0A956U9Y7-F1
#
_cell.length_a   1.000
_cell.length_b   1.000
_cell.length_c   1.000
_cell.angle_alpha   90.00
_cell.angle_beta   90.00
_cell.angle_gamma   90.00
#
_symmetry.space_group_name_H-M   'P 1'
#
loop_
_entity.id
_entity.type
_entity.pdbx_description
1 polymer ?
#
loop_
_entity_poly.entity_id
_entity_poly.type
_entity_poly.pdbx_seq_one_letter_code
_entity_poly.pdbx_strand_id
1 'polypeptide(L)' 'MKSTHRARRSRKGQSMVEYAIGIGAVAALCMVALGSLGHICGHMIHAVEEAINYNGTKSSHPQSTINPSATPWVLD' A
#
# COMPACT_ATOMS: atom_id res chain seq x y z
N MET A 1 -2.60 49.80 26.49
CA MET A 1 -3.47 48.73 25.96
C MET A 1 -3.13 48.47 24.49
N LYS A 2 -2.31 47.46 24.18
CA LYS A 2 -2.05 47.03 22.79
C LYS A 2 -2.37 45.53 22.68
N SER A 3 -2.97 45.16 21.54
CA SER A 3 -2.99 43.81 20.95
C SER A 3 -4.19 42.87 21.24
N THR A 4 -5.43 43.35 21.11
CA THR A 4 -6.59 42.45 20.87
C THR A 4 -6.71 42.03 19.40
N HIS A 5 -6.13 42.78 18.47
CA HIS A 5 -6.22 42.52 17.02
C HIS A 5 -5.37 41.34 16.51
N ARG A 6 -4.31 40.93 17.24
CA ARG A 6 -3.40 39.85 16.80
C ARG A 6 -4.03 38.46 16.96
N ALA A 7 -4.83 38.25 18.02
CA ALA A 7 -5.50 36.98 18.29
C ALA A 7 -6.59 36.62 17.25
N ARG A 8 -7.29 37.63 16.71
CA ARG A 8 -8.36 37.43 15.72
C ARG A 8 -7.85 37.03 14.33
N ARG A 9 -6.62 37.42 13.95
CA ARG A 9 -5.97 36.95 12.70
C ARG A 9 -5.43 35.52 12.83
N SER A 10 -4.96 35.11 14.00
CA SER A 10 -4.42 33.77 14.25
C SER A 10 -5.48 32.66 14.15
N ARG A 11 -6.72 32.91 14.61
CA ARG A 11 -7.82 31.93 14.54
C ARG A 11 -8.28 31.58 13.11
N LYS A 12 -8.07 32.48 12.13
CA LYS A 12 -8.55 32.28 10.75
C LYS A 12 -7.68 31.29 9.95
N GLY A 13 -6.40 31.16 10.30
CA GLY A 13 -5.48 30.14 9.73
C GLY A 13 -5.52 28.81 10.48
N GLN A 14 -5.81 28.84 11.78
CA GLN A 14 -5.88 27.66 12.65
C GLN A 14 -6.96 26.67 12.20
N SER A 15 -8.11 27.17 11.73
CA SER A 15 -9.19 26.33 11.19
C SER A 15 -8.81 25.60 9.89
N MET A 16 -8.05 26.21 8.98
CA MET A 16 -7.61 25.51 7.75
C MET A 16 -6.55 24.45 8.03
N VAL A 17 -5.67 24.69 9.01
CA VAL A 17 -4.70 23.69 9.47
C VAL A 17 -5.41 22.50 10.11
N GLU A 18 -6.48 22.74 10.87
CA GLU A 18 -7.29 21.64 11.45
C GLU A 18 -7.94 20.77 10.38
N TYR A 19 -8.49 21.36 9.31
CA TYR A 19 -9.02 20.59 8.18
C TYR A 19 -7.92 19.82 7.43
N ALA A 20 -6.74 20.42 7.24
CA ALA A 20 -5.61 19.75 6.60
C ALA A 20 -5.09 18.57 7.43
N ILE A 21 -5.02 18.72 8.75
CA ILE A 21 -4.64 17.63 9.68
C ILE A 21 -5.71 16.53 9.66
N GLY A 22 -7.00 16.89 9.65
CA GLY A 22 -8.09 15.93 9.56
C GLY A 22 -8.04 15.10 8.27
N ILE A 23 -7.87 15.76 7.11
CA ILE A 23 -7.73 15.09 5.82
C ILE A 23 -6.45 14.23 5.78
N GLY A 24 -5.33 14.74 6.31
CA GLY A 24 -4.08 14.02 6.39
C GLY A 24 -4.16 12.75 7.25
N ALA A 25 -4.86 12.80 8.37
CA ALA A 25 -5.07 11.65 9.25
C ALA A 25 -5.90 10.56 8.56
N VAL A 26 -6.98 10.92 7.89
CA VAL A 26 -7.81 9.95 7.13
C VAL A 26 -7.02 9.35 5.96
N ALA A 27 -6.26 10.17 5.23
CA ALA A 27 -5.41 9.68 4.16
C ALA A 27 -4.35 8.69 4.68
N ALA A 28 -3.72 8.98 5.82
CA ALA A 28 -2.76 8.07 6.45
C ALA A 28 -3.41 6.72 6.83
N LEU A 29 -4.61 6.74 7.42
CA LEU A 29 -5.37 5.52 7.73
C LEU A 29 -5.67 4.69 6.48
N CYS A 30 -6.11 5.34 5.39
CA CYS A 30 -6.35 4.66 4.12
C CYS A 30 -5.07 4.07 3.53
N MET A 31 -3.95 4.78 3.58
CA MET A 31 -2.65 4.27 3.09
C MET A 31 -2.19 3.06 3.90
N VAL A 32 -2.40 3.04 5.22
CA VAL A 32 -2.08 1.88 6.06
C VAL A 32 -2.97 0.68 5.71
N ALA A 33 -4.28 0.90 5.56
CA ALA A 33 -5.22 -0.16 5.21
C ALA A 33 -4.95 -0.75 3.81
N LEU A 34 -4.67 0.11 2.82
CA LEU A 34 -4.30 -0.33 1.47
C LEU A 34 -2.92 -1.01 1.45
N GLY A 35 -1.96 -0.52 2.24
CA GLY A 35 -0.65 -1.14 2.38
C GLY A 35 -0.73 -2.54 2.98
N SER A 36 -1.53 -2.74 4.02
CA SER A 36 -1.72 -4.06 4.64
C SER A 36 -2.46 -5.03 3.70
N LEU A 37 -3.49 -4.55 2.99
CA LEU A 37 -4.18 -5.34 1.98
C LEU A 37 -3.24 -5.75 0.84
N GLY A 38 -2.44 -4.82 0.32
CA GLY A 38 -1.44 -5.12 -0.72
C GLY A 38 -0.42 -6.16 -0.26
N HIS A 39 0.03 -6.09 0.99
CA HIS A 39 0.95 -7.07 1.56
C HIS A 39 0.32 -8.48 1.63
N ILE A 40 -0.92 -8.58 2.11
CA ILE A 40 -1.64 -9.86 2.21
C ILE A 40 -1.89 -10.44 0.81
N CYS A 41 -2.38 -9.63 -0.13
CA CYS A 41 -2.60 -10.06 -1.51
C CYS A 41 -1.29 -10.54 -2.16
N GLY A 42 -0.17 -9.87 -1.88
CA GLY A 42 1.17 -10.29 -2.33
C GLY A 42 1.54 -11.69 -1.84
N HIS A 43 1.33 -11.97 -0.55
CA HIS A 43 1.57 -13.32 0.01
C HIS A 43 0.68 -14.39 -0.63
N MET A 44 -0.59 -14.08 -0.86
CA MET A 44 -1.51 -15.03 -1.51
C MET A 44 -1.06 -15.37 -2.94
N ILE A 45 -0.68 -14.35 -3.72
CA ILE A 45 -0.19 -14.55 -5.09
C ILE A 45 1.12 -15.34 -5.08
N HIS A 46 2.03 -15.04 -4.16
CA HIS A 46 3.31 -15.75 -4.05
C HIS A 46 3.12 -17.22 -3.67
N ALA A 47 2.23 -17.52 -2.73
CA ALA A 47 1.92 -18.89 -2.35
C ALA A 47 1.31 -19.68 -3.52
N VAL A 48 0.42 -19.05 -4.31
CA VAL A 48 -0.15 -19.66 -5.52
C VAL A 48 0.94 -19.86 -6.59
N GLU A 49 1.81 -18.88 -6.77
CA GLU A 49 2.96 -18.98 -7.68
C GLU A 49 3.84 -20.17 -7.32
N GLU A 50 4.28 -20.28 -6.07
CA GLU A 50 5.13 -21.37 -5.59
C GLU A 50 4.45 -22.74 -5.75
N ALA A 51 3.15 -22.82 -5.47
CA ALA A 51 2.38 -24.04 -5.63
C ALA A 51 2.28 -24.49 -7.09
N ILE A 52 2.06 -23.56 -8.03
CA ILE A 52 1.93 -23.86 -9.45
C ILE A 52 3.30 -24.10 -10.12
N ASN A 53 4.30 -23.31 -9.75
CA ASN A 53 5.64 -23.33 -10.33
C ASN A 53 6.60 -24.30 -9.60
N TYR A 54 6.06 -25.18 -8.76
CA TYR A 54 6.78 -26.19 -8.00
C TYR A 54 8.01 -25.64 -7.26
N ASN A 55 7.83 -24.48 -6.61
CA ASN A 55 8.81 -23.84 -5.74
C ASN A 55 10.19 -23.53 -6.38
N GLY A 56 10.28 -23.44 -7.71
CA GLY A 56 11.59 -23.27 -8.36
C GLY A 56 11.60 -22.71 -9.78
N THR A 57 10.46 -22.66 -10.48
CA THR A 57 10.43 -22.23 -11.88
C THR A 57 9.57 -20.99 -12.10
N LYS A 58 10.13 -19.80 -11.86
CA LYS A 58 9.44 -18.54 -12.17
C LYS A 58 9.29 -18.36 -13.69
N SER A 59 8.26 -17.62 -14.09
CA SER A 59 8.09 -17.24 -15.50
C SER A 59 9.28 -16.39 -15.98
N SER A 60 9.74 -16.63 -17.20
CA SER A 60 10.75 -15.78 -17.86
C SER A 60 10.15 -14.46 -18.37
N HIS A 61 8.84 -14.31 -18.28
CA HIS A 61 8.09 -13.18 -18.78
C HIS A 61 7.65 -12.27 -17.62
N PRO A 62 8.07 -11.00 -17.58
CA PRO A 62 7.75 -10.09 -16.47
C PRO A 62 6.24 -9.81 -16.31
N GLN A 63 5.44 -10.05 -17.35
CA GLN A 63 3.98 -9.91 -17.32
C GLN A 63 3.23 -11.13 -16.74
N SER A 64 3.90 -12.24 -16.49
CA SER A 64 3.27 -13.50 -16.07
C SER A 64 3.90 -14.03 -14.79
N THR A 65 3.06 -14.38 -13.82
CA THR A 65 3.52 -15.01 -12.56
C THR A 65 3.69 -16.52 -12.72
N ILE A 66 2.87 -17.15 -13.56
CA ILE A 66 2.85 -18.60 -13.77
C ILE A 66 3.76 -18.98 -14.92
N ASN A 67 4.56 -20.03 -14.74
CA ASN A 67 5.32 -20.67 -15.81
C ASN A 67 4.53 -21.87 -16.37
N PRO A 68 3.97 -21.79 -17.59
CA PRO A 68 3.17 -22.87 -18.17
C PRO A 68 3.99 -24.12 -18.53
N SER A 69 5.32 -24.03 -18.60
CA SER A 69 6.20 -25.18 -18.86
C SER A 69 6.77 -25.81 -17.58
N ALA A 70 6.35 -25.34 -16.40
CA ALA A 70 6.74 -25.95 -15.13
C ALA A 70 6.17 -27.38 -15.03
N THR A 71 7.04 -28.36 -14.80
CA THR A 71 6.64 -29.76 -14.55
C THR A 71 6.96 -30.15 -13.10
N PRO A 72 6.07 -30.88 -12.40
CA PRO A 72 6.30 -31.27 -11.01
C PRO A 72 7.46 -32.25 -10.83
N TRP A 73 7.73 -33.03 -11.86
CA TRP A 73 8.76 -34.04 -11.89
C TRP A 73 9.78 -33.65 -12.96
N VAL A 74 11.05 -33.63 -12.59
CA VAL A 74 12.15 -33.71 -13.55
C VAL A 74 12.37 -35.19 -13.76
N LEU A 75 11.86 -35.73 -14.88
CA LEU A 75 12.23 -37.06 -15.33
C LEU A 75 13.55 -36.89 -16.09
N ASP A 76 14.67 -37.04 -15.36
CA ASP A 76 15.98 -37.31 -15.99
C ASP A 76 15.99 -38.67 -16.67
#